data_AF-A0A9D8MTK2-F1
#
_entry.id   AF-A0A9D8MTK2-F1
#
_cell.length_a   1.000
_cell.length_b   1.000
_cell.length_c   1.000
_cell.angle_alpha   90.00
_cell.angle_beta   90.00
_cell.angle_gamma   90.00
#
_symmetry.space_group_name_H-M   'P 1'
#
loop_
_entity.id
_entity.type
_entity.pdbx_description
1 polymer ?
#
loop_
_entity_poly.entity_id
_entity_poly.type
_entity_poly.pdbx_seq_one_letter_code
_entity_poly.pdbx_strand_id
1 'polypeptide(L)'
;GHPFAVIYYIRADGLMATYHPDFIVTTADKVYLIETKGNDKVQDKNVRQKQTATVEWTRKINSLKPEERMNRIWEYVLLSEDNFYGLALNGATLKDICDRLKVSLSFLVGDLFA
;
A
#
# COMPACT_ATOMS: atom_id res chain seq x y z
N GLY A 1 -12.80 2.91 -15.65
CA GLY A 1 -11.85 3.06 -14.54
C GLY A 1 -12.53 3.76 -13.37
N HIS A 2 -12.03 3.59 -12.15
CA HIS A 2 -12.55 4.21 -10.93
C HIS A 2 -11.75 5.49 -10.62
N PRO A 3 -12.22 6.69 -11.05
CA PRO A 3 -11.43 7.92 -10.96
C PRO A 3 -11.13 8.36 -9.52
N PHE A 4 -11.91 7.88 -8.55
CA PHE A 4 -11.71 8.16 -7.12
C PHE A 4 -10.56 7.36 -6.48
N ALA A 5 -10.06 6.33 -7.15
CA ALA A 5 -9.06 5.40 -6.64
C ALA A 5 -7.79 5.40 -7.51
N VAL A 6 -7.31 6.59 -7.87
CA VAL A 6 -6.13 6.79 -8.73
C VAL A 6 -4.98 7.34 -7.91
N ILE A 7 -3.82 6.71 -8.00
CA ILE A 7 -2.58 7.24 -7.45
C ILE A 7 -1.61 7.54 -8.59
N TYR A 8 -1.06 8.75 -8.58
CA TYR A 8 -0.08 9.22 -9.54
C TYR A 8 1.33 8.88 -9.09
N TYR A 9 2.17 8.42 -10.01
CA TYR A 9 3.59 8.17 -9.77
C TYR A 9 4.42 8.54 -11.00
N ILE A 10 5.72 8.74 -10.79
CA ILE A 10 6.68 8.97 -11.87
C ILE A 10 7.36 7.64 -12.19
N ARG A 11 7.31 7.25 -13.46
CA ARG A 11 7.94 6.03 -13.99
C ARG A 11 9.46 6.17 -14.12
N ALA A 12 10.15 5.06 -14.39
CA ALA A 12 11.60 5.04 -14.56
C ALA A 12 12.08 5.90 -15.75
N ASP A 13 11.23 6.14 -16.75
CA ASP A 13 11.49 7.01 -17.91
C ASP A 13 11.15 8.49 -17.63
N GLY A 14 10.77 8.85 -16.40
CA GLY A 14 10.44 10.21 -16.00
C GLY A 14 9.01 10.66 -16.35
N LEU A 15 8.22 9.81 -17.02
CA LEU A 15 6.84 10.14 -17.38
C LEU A 15 5.89 9.90 -16.20
N MET A 16 4.86 10.73 -16.11
CA MET A 16 3.77 10.54 -15.15
C MET A 16 2.90 9.36 -15.58
N ALA A 17 2.52 8.53 -14.63
CA ALA A 17 1.57 7.45 -14.83
C ALA A 17 0.60 7.38 -13.65
N THR A 18 -0.50 6.68 -13.90
CA THR A 18 -1.50 6.35 -12.89
C THR A 18 -1.45 4.85 -12.60
N TYR A 19 -1.76 4.50 -11.36
CA TYR A 19 -2.05 3.12 -11.00
C TYR A 19 -3.28 3.09 -10.07
N HIS A 20 -3.92 1.92 -10.02
CA HIS A 20 -5.07 1.62 -9.18
C HIS A 20 -4.69 0.49 -8.23
N PRO A 21 -4.94 0.60 -6.91
CA PRO A 21 -4.78 -0.52 -5.98
C PRO A 21 -5.69 -1.70 -6.37
N ASP A 22 -5.23 -2.93 -6.11
CA ASP A 22 -6.05 -4.13 -6.34
C ASP A 22 -7.31 -4.14 -5.47
N PHE A 23 -7.16 -3.80 -4.19
CA PHE A 23 -8.29 -3.71 -3.25
C PHE A 23 -8.22 -2.44 -2.40
N ILE A 24 -9.40 -1.92 -2.08
CA ILE A 24 -9.60 -0.90 -1.04
C ILE A 24 -10.56 -1.49 -0.02
N VAL A 25 -10.10 -1.66 1.22
CA VAL A 25 -10.90 -2.26 2.30
C VAL A 25 -11.11 -1.24 3.41
N THR A 26 -12.35 -1.03 3.83
CA THR A 26 -12.71 -0.09 4.89
C THR A 26 -13.21 -0.84 6.12
N THR A 27 -12.63 -0.54 7.29
CA THR A 27 -13.09 -1.03 8.60
C THR A 27 -13.73 0.11 9.39
N ALA A 28 -14.03 -0.10 10.67
CA ALA A 28 -14.49 0.96 11.56
C ALA A 28 -13.43 2.07 11.74
N ASP A 29 -12.15 1.71 11.79
CA ASP A 29 -11.02 2.57 12.20
C ASP A 29 -9.99 2.84 11.08
N LYS A 30 -9.98 2.04 10.02
CA LYS A 30 -8.95 2.07 8.98
C LYS A 30 -9.50 1.98 7.56
N VAL A 31 -8.70 2.46 6.61
CA VAL A 31 -8.81 2.19 5.18
C VAL A 31 -7.51 1.56 4.71
N TYR A 32 -7.58 0.37 4.14
CA TYR A 32 -6.43 -0.34 3.59
C TYR A 32 -6.40 -0.21 2.07
N LEU A 33 -5.29 0.27 1.54
CA LEU A 33 -4.92 0.09 0.13
C LEU A 33 -4.09 -1.18 0.04
N ILE A 34 -4.63 -2.24 -0.53
CA ILE A 34 -3.97 -3.54 -0.60
C ILE A 34 -3.55 -3.80 -2.04
N GLU A 35 -2.25 -4.04 -2.22
CA GLU A 35 -1.67 -4.51 -3.48
C GLU A 35 -1.29 -5.98 -3.33
N THR A 36 -1.74 -6.81 -4.25
CA THR A 36 -1.33 -8.22 -4.31
C THR A 36 -0.06 -8.36 -5.12
N LYS A 37 0.84 -9.24 -4.69
CA LYS A 37 2.05 -9.56 -5.45
C LYS A 37 2.26 -11.05 -5.58
N GLY A 38 2.66 -11.47 -6.78
CA GLY A 38 3.35 -12.73 -6.98
C GLY A 38 4.71 -12.71 -6.28
N ASN A 39 5.22 -13.87 -5.88
CA ASN A 39 6.47 -14.01 -5.13
C ASN A 39 7.72 -13.60 -5.95
N ASP A 40 7.58 -13.31 -7.24
CA ASP A 40 8.63 -13.13 -8.24
C ASP A 40 8.89 -11.66 -8.66
N LYS A 41 8.13 -10.66 -8.17
CA LYS A 41 8.13 -9.29 -8.75
C LYS A 41 8.57 -8.11 -7.87
N VAL A 42 9.40 -8.33 -6.85
CA VAL A 42 9.74 -7.25 -5.89
C VAL A 42 10.79 -6.25 -6.41
N GLN A 43 11.59 -6.59 -7.43
CA GLN A 43 12.77 -5.80 -7.84
C GLN A 43 12.58 -4.89 -9.07
N ASP A 44 11.39 -4.80 -9.66
CA ASP A 44 11.16 -3.88 -10.77
C ASP A 44 11.16 -2.42 -10.27
N LYS A 45 11.98 -1.56 -10.90
CA LYS A 45 12.08 -0.13 -10.56
C LYS A 45 10.72 0.57 -10.58
N ASN A 46 9.84 0.21 -11.51
CA ASN A 46 8.50 0.80 -11.58
C ASN A 46 7.61 0.31 -10.43
N VAL A 47 7.79 -0.93 -9.95
CA VAL A 47 7.08 -1.44 -8.77
C VAL A 47 7.49 -0.67 -7.52
N ARG A 48 8.80 -0.42 -7.34
CA ARG A 48 9.29 0.42 -6.24
C ARG A 48 8.73 1.84 -6.30
N GLN A 49 8.71 2.47 -7.48
CA GLN A 49 8.15 3.81 -7.63
C GLN A 49 6.65 3.89 -7.32
N LYS A 50 5.86 2.88 -7.73
CA LYS A 50 4.45 2.76 -7.33
C LYS A 50 4.31 2.67 -5.81
N GLN A 51 5.07 1.78 -5.16
CA GLN A 51 5.04 1.62 -3.71
C GLN A 51 5.38 2.93 -2.98
N THR A 52 6.48 3.59 -3.38
CA THR A 52 6.87 4.88 -2.80
C THR A 52 5.78 5.93 -2.96
N ALA A 53 5.24 6.11 -4.17
CA ALA A 53 4.15 7.06 -4.40
C ALA A 53 2.92 6.77 -3.54
N THR A 54 2.62 5.49 -3.31
CA THR A 54 1.48 5.06 -2.49
C THR A 54 1.66 5.36 -1.01
N VAL A 55 2.84 5.03 -0.45
CA VAL A 55 3.15 5.35 0.94
C VAL A 55 3.14 6.85 1.16
N GLU A 56 3.67 7.61 0.20
CA GLU A 56 3.63 9.08 0.25
C GLU A 56 2.21 9.62 0.16
N TRP A 57 1.36 8.99 -0.65
CA TRP A 57 -0.04 9.35 -0.77
C TRP A 57 -0.82 9.06 0.52
N THR A 58 -0.67 7.87 1.12
CA THR A 58 -1.34 7.55 2.39
C THR A 58 -0.85 8.44 3.54
N ARG A 59 0.43 8.80 3.56
CA ARG A 59 1.00 9.79 4.49
C ARG A 59 0.31 11.15 4.36
N LYS A 60 0.11 11.64 3.14
CA LYS A 60 -0.59 12.90 2.87
C LYS A 60 -2.05 12.83 3.32
N ILE A 61 -2.76 11.76 2.99
CA ILE A 61 -4.15 11.57 3.45
C ILE A 61 -4.22 11.56 4.98
N ASN A 62 -3.31 10.87 5.66
CA ASN A 62 -3.28 10.84 7.12
C ASN A 62 -2.89 12.16 7.79
N SER A 63 -2.30 13.10 7.03
CA SER A 63 -2.00 14.45 7.52
C SER A 63 -3.21 15.39 7.47
N LEU A 64 -4.27 15.01 6.75
CA LEU A 64 -5.54 15.75 6.72
C LEU A 64 -6.26 15.64 8.06
N LYS A 65 -7.22 16.55 8.28
CA LYS A 65 -8.08 16.46 9.46
C LYS A 65 -8.89 15.17 9.42
N PRO A 66 -9.23 14.57 10.58
CA PRO A 66 -9.97 13.30 10.63
C PRO A 66 -11.21 13.27 9.73
N GLU A 67 -12.01 14.32 9.73
CA GLU A 67 -13.24 14.46 8.93
C GLU A 67 -12.99 14.43 7.41
N GLU A 68 -11.81 14.84 6.95
CA GLU A 68 -11.41 14.85 5.54
C GLU A 68 -10.88 13.49 5.07
N ARG A 69 -10.60 12.57 6.01
CA ARG A 69 -10.10 11.22 5.74
C ARG A 69 -11.02 10.13 6.28
N MET A 70 -12.33 10.39 6.26
CA MET A 70 -13.38 9.46 6.70
C MET A 70 -13.27 9.06 8.18
N ASN A 71 -12.63 9.88 9.02
CA ASN A 71 -12.29 9.60 10.41
C ASN A 71 -11.46 8.31 10.59
N ARG A 72 -10.66 7.94 9.59
CA ARG A 72 -9.92 6.66 9.56
C ARG A 72 -8.45 6.86 9.22
N ILE A 73 -7.61 5.95 9.69
CA ILE A 73 -6.20 5.89 9.30
C ILE A 73 -6.07 5.09 8.00
N TRP A 74 -5.34 5.62 7.04
CA TRP A 74 -5.10 4.99 5.75
C TRP A 74 -3.76 4.27 5.76
N GLU A 75 -3.75 2.99 5.43
CA GLU A 75 -2.54 2.16 5.43
C GLU A 75 -2.34 1.48 4.07
N TYR A 76 -1.10 1.45 3.61
CA TYR A 76 -0.72 0.70 2.42
C TYR A 76 -0.19 -0.67 2.82
N VAL A 77 -0.68 -1.73 2.19
CA VAL A 77 -0.37 -3.12 2.50
C VAL A 77 0.07 -3.83 1.23
N LEU A 78 1.19 -4.55 1.32
CA LEU A 78 1.70 -5.39 0.23
C LEU A 78 1.52 -6.86 0.61
N LEU A 79 0.59 -7.54 -0.05
CA LEU A 79 0.16 -8.88 0.30
C LEU A 79 0.66 -9.89 -0.74
N SER A 80 1.53 -10.82 -0.33
CA SER A 80 1.85 -12.00 -1.15
C SER A 80 0.99 -13.19 -0.74
N GLU A 81 0.85 -14.14 -1.67
CA GLU A 81 0.09 -15.37 -1.46
C GLU A 81 0.58 -16.15 -0.23
N ASP A 82 1.91 -16.36 -0.11
CA ASP A 82 2.53 -17.07 1.02
C ASP A 82 2.22 -16.40 2.36
N ASN A 83 2.28 -15.06 2.42
CA ASN A 83 1.98 -14.32 3.63
C ASN A 83 0.50 -14.38 3.96
N PHE A 84 -0.38 -14.32 2.96
CA PHE A 84 -1.82 -14.41 3.17
C PHE A 84 -2.21 -15.76 3.76
N TYR A 85 -1.89 -16.87 3.07
CA TYR A 85 -2.24 -18.20 3.56
C TYR A 85 -1.48 -18.56 4.84
N GLY A 86 -0.21 -18.19 4.94
CA GLY A 86 0.60 -18.42 6.14
C GLY A 86 0.02 -17.77 7.39
N LEU A 87 -0.57 -16.57 7.29
CA LEU A 87 -1.20 -15.91 8.43
C LEU A 87 -2.64 -16.37 8.63
N ALA A 88 -3.45 -16.44 7.57
CA ALA A 88 -4.87 -16.78 7.64
C ALA A 88 -5.09 -18.21 8.17
N LEU A 89 -4.29 -19.19 7.73
CA LEU A 89 -4.38 -20.57 8.21
C LEU A 89 -3.96 -20.72 9.68
N ASN A 90 -3.20 -19.74 10.20
CA ASN A 90 -2.82 -19.66 11.61
C ASN A 90 -3.78 -18.77 12.43
N GLY A 91 -4.97 -18.48 11.91
CA GLY A 91 -6.04 -17.79 12.64
C GLY A 91 -5.91 -16.26 12.69
N ALA A 92 -4.99 -15.67 11.91
CA ALA A 92 -4.87 -14.21 11.83
C ALA A 92 -6.12 -13.58 11.19
N THR A 93 -6.62 -12.51 11.80
CA THR A 93 -7.69 -11.71 11.20
C THR A 93 -7.14 -10.84 10.06
N LEU A 94 -8.02 -10.25 9.24
CA LEU A 94 -7.60 -9.27 8.24
C LEU A 94 -6.80 -8.12 8.86
N LYS A 95 -7.21 -7.65 10.04
CA LYS A 95 -6.52 -6.57 10.75
C LYS A 95 -5.10 -6.99 11.14
N ASP A 96 -4.92 -8.22 11.65
CA ASP A 96 -3.59 -8.75 12.00
C ASP A 96 -2.70 -8.86 10.76
N ILE A 97 -3.25 -9.35 9.65
CA ILE A 97 -2.55 -9.47 8.36
C ILE A 97 -2.10 -8.08 7.88
N CYS A 98 -3.00 -7.11 7.85
CA CYS A 98 -2.69 -5.75 7.42
C CYS A 98 -1.70 -5.05 8.36
N ASP A 99 -1.85 -5.20 9.68
CA ASP A 99 -0.94 -4.62 10.67
C ASP A 99 0.49 -5.20 10.53
N ARG A 100 0.59 -6.49 10.17
CA ARG A 100 1.87 -7.20 9.98
C ARG A 100 2.57 -6.87 8.65
N LEU A 101 1.80 -6.56 7.61
CA LEU A 101 2.28 -6.41 6.23
C LEU A 101 2.17 -4.96 5.71
N LYS A 102 1.81 -4.00 6.57
CA LYS A 102 1.82 -2.59 6.21
C LYS A 102 3.22 -2.13 5.80
N VAL A 103 3.29 -1.34 4.75
CA VAL A 103 4.53 -0.79 4.22
C VAL A 103 4.75 0.59 4.83
N SER A 104 5.92 0.79 5.45
CA SER A 104 6.35 2.09 5.94
C SER A 104 7.35 2.75 4.99
N LEU A 105 7.50 4.07 5.10
CA LEU A 105 8.53 4.79 4.34
C LEU A 105 9.94 4.34 4.77
N SER A 106 10.14 4.04 6.05
CA SER A 106 11.42 3.51 6.56
C SER A 106 11.82 2.18 5.91
N PHE A 107 10.84 1.32 5.61
CA PHE A 107 11.07 0.07 4.88
C PHE A 107 11.50 0.31 3.43
N LEU A 108 10.97 1.34 2.77
CA LEU A 108 11.31 1.67 1.38
C LEU A 108 12.63 2.42 1.25
N VAL A 109 13.00 3.24 2.24
CA VAL A 109 14.24 4.05 2.22
C VAL A 109 15.45 3.29 2.78
N GLY A 110 15.25 2.28 3.62
CA GLY A 110 16.33 1.44 4.17
C GLY A 110 17.16 0.69 3.12
N ASP A 111 16.66 0.59 1.89
CA ASP A 111 17.35 0.00 0.73
C ASP A 111 18.20 1.02 -0.07
N LEU A 112 18.21 2.30 0.31
CA LEU A 112 18.92 3.36 -0.42
C LEU A 112 20.28 3.76 0.20
N PHE A 113 20.64 3.19 1.36
CA PHE A 113 21.89 3.49 2.07
C PHE A 113 22.62 2.24 2.60
N ALA A 114 22.38 1.06 2.01
CA ALA A 114 23.16 -0.15 2.26
C ALA A 114 24.06 -0.46 1.05
#